data_AF-A0A7S2V103-F1
#
_entry.id   AF-A0A7S2V103-F1
#
_cell.length_a   1.000
_cell.length_b   1.000
_cell.length_c   1.000
_cell.angle_alpha   90.00
_cell.angle_beta   90.00
_cell.angle_gamma   90.00
#
_symmetry.space_group_name_H-M   'P 1'
#
loop_
_entity.id
_entity.type
_entity.pdbx_description
1 polymer ?
#
loop_
_entity_poly.entity_id
_entity_poly.type
_entity_poly.pdbx_seq_one_letter_code
_entity_poly.pdbx_strand_id
1 'polypeptide(L)'
;GGGGGGGNPTGRRKMVNMLMMVAFVSFFILRLKFASSPVVKTVELGMSGFVAAMADPSVFSEVLVSPSGSLHYMLNGVPHLTRPVAGSEQMVIHLMLAKGVAFKAGAAGKATLLNIALRVAFPLCYLFFLYRFFVKSMPGRNEKIGKRGDGQAGDNIDRSLTFDDIAGIDESKQEVKEIVEILRNPLPYLKAGARLPSGVLLVGPPGTGKTLLARVMAAESGVPFYYCAGSDFVEMFVGRGAARVRSLFARAQKSAPCIIFFDELDALGRKRGDSFMRTNEEFDQTINQLLTCLDGLDTNNNGIIVVGATNRYEVLDEALTRPGRFDRVVRVPAPDQEGRREILSVHTRNMKCDEDVDLDRVAALTPGLNGAELANIANEAAIRAVRRNSVKTCSADFTHAIKDFYGSRGTNLQRGLLQQLLGP
;
A
#
# COMPACT_ATOMS: atom_id res chain seq x y z
N GLY A 1 -24.19 38.33 7.84
CA GLY A 1 -22.79 38.54 7.42
C GLY A 1 -21.88 38.27 8.58
N GLY A 2 -20.74 37.59 8.36
CA GLY A 2 -19.69 37.41 9.37
C GLY A 2 -19.12 35.99 9.46
N GLY A 3 -18.51 35.50 8.39
CA GLY A 3 -17.61 34.34 8.46
C GLY A 3 -16.25 34.77 8.99
N GLY A 4 -15.84 34.23 10.14
CA GLY A 4 -14.50 34.39 10.71
C GLY A 4 -13.71 33.09 10.59
N GLY A 5 -12.88 32.99 9.54
CA GLY A 5 -12.09 31.81 9.22
C GLY A 5 -11.01 31.49 10.26
N GLY A 6 -11.16 30.34 10.92
CA GLY A 6 -10.11 29.70 11.69
C GLY A 6 -9.02 29.16 10.76
N GLY A 7 -7.99 29.98 10.49
CA GLY A 7 -6.84 29.60 9.68
C GLY A 7 -6.06 28.45 10.34
N ASN A 8 -6.06 27.29 9.67
CA ASN A 8 -5.39 26.07 10.09
C ASN A 8 -3.86 26.33 10.27
N PRO A 9 -3.31 26.34 11.51
CA PRO A 9 -1.93 26.72 11.78
C PRO A 9 -0.90 25.71 11.24
N THR A 10 -1.36 24.51 10.87
CA THR A 10 -0.52 23.43 10.33
C THR A 10 -0.15 23.63 8.87
N GLY A 11 -1.08 24.13 8.05
CA GLY A 11 -0.85 24.41 6.62
C GLY A 11 0.13 25.56 6.41
N ARG A 12 0.00 26.62 7.23
CA ARG A 12 0.89 27.79 7.16
C ARG A 12 2.34 27.44 7.52
N ARG A 13 2.55 26.57 8.51
CA ARG A 13 3.89 26.04 8.86
C ARG A 13 4.49 25.15 7.77
N LYS A 14 3.70 24.30 7.11
CA LYS A 14 4.18 23.47 5.99
C LYS A 14 4.58 24.33 4.80
N MET A 15 3.78 25.35 4.48
CA MET A 15 4.06 26.29 3.39
C MET A 15 5.32 27.12 3.65
N VAL A 16 5.51 27.61 4.88
CA VAL A 16 6.73 28.34 5.28
C VAL A 16 7.97 27.45 5.19
N ASN A 17 7.88 26.19 5.62
CA ASN A 17 9.01 25.26 5.53
C ASN A 17 9.36 24.91 4.07
N MET A 18 8.35 24.76 3.20
CA MET A 18 8.56 24.53 1.77
C MET A 18 9.20 25.75 1.09
N LEU A 19 8.72 26.97 1.39
CA LEU A 19 9.31 28.22 0.88
C LEU A 19 10.75 28.39 1.33
N MET A 20 11.08 28.07 2.59
CA MET A 20 12.47 28.08 3.06
C MET A 20 13.34 27.05 2.33
N MET A 21 12.82 25.86 2.04
CA MET A 21 13.56 24.84 1.29
C MET A 21 13.86 25.31 -0.14
N VAL A 22 12.87 25.88 -0.83
CA VAL A 22 13.07 26.43 -2.19
C VAL A 22 14.09 27.57 -2.16
N ALA A 23 13.97 28.51 -1.22
CA ALA A 23 14.93 29.60 -1.07
C ALA A 23 16.36 29.10 -0.82
N PHE A 24 16.51 28.05 -0.02
CA PHE A 24 17.81 27.47 0.31
C PHE A 24 18.44 26.71 -0.87
N VAL A 25 17.64 25.95 -1.62
CA VAL A 25 18.09 25.27 -2.85
C VAL A 25 18.45 26.30 -3.92
N SER A 26 17.64 27.34 -4.11
CA SER A 26 17.94 28.44 -5.02
C SER A 26 19.22 29.17 -4.63
N PHE A 27 19.44 29.43 -3.34
CA PHE A 27 20.68 30.03 -2.84
C PHE A 27 21.90 29.12 -3.09
N PHE A 28 21.76 27.81 -2.91
CA PHE A 28 22.83 26.84 -3.17
C PHE A 28 23.21 26.79 -4.67
N ILE A 29 22.21 26.77 -5.56
CA ILE A 29 22.42 26.81 -7.02
C ILE A 29 23.09 28.14 -7.43
N LEU A 30 22.65 29.26 -6.86
CA LEU A 30 23.25 30.57 -7.12
C LEU A 30 24.71 30.59 -6.65
N ARG A 31 25.02 29.99 -5.50
CA ARG A 31 26.39 29.85 -4.98
C ARG A 31 27.26 28.96 -5.85
N LEU A 32 26.74 27.86 -6.39
CA LEU A 32 27.47 27.01 -7.36
C LEU A 32 27.86 27.81 -8.61
N LYS A 33 26.97 28.70 -9.09
CA LYS A 33 27.23 29.59 -10.21
C LYS A 33 28.21 30.73 -9.90
N PHE A 34 28.28 31.20 -8.64
CA PHE A 34 29.23 32.24 -8.22
C PHE A 34 30.59 31.68 -7.74
N ALA A 35 30.65 30.41 -7.35
CA ALA A 35 31.90 29.73 -6.99
C ALA A 35 32.72 29.31 -8.21
N SER A 36 32.12 29.33 -9.40
CA SER A 36 32.82 29.25 -10.67
C SER A 36 33.37 30.64 -10.98
N SER A 37 34.60 30.93 -10.54
CA SER A 37 35.33 32.08 -11.07
C SER A 37 35.32 32.02 -12.60
N PRO A 38 35.23 33.16 -13.32
CA PRO A 38 35.32 33.15 -14.77
C PRO A 38 36.66 32.52 -15.16
N VAL A 39 36.60 31.31 -15.71
CA VAL A 39 37.77 30.65 -16.29
C VAL A 39 38.11 31.46 -17.52
N VAL A 40 39.09 32.37 -17.39
CA VAL A 40 39.75 32.92 -18.57
C VAL A 40 40.29 31.71 -19.31
N LYS A 41 39.76 31.42 -20.50
CA LYS A 41 40.18 30.26 -21.31
C LYS A 41 41.65 30.45 -21.69
N THR A 42 42.55 29.89 -20.90
CA THR A 42 43.97 29.83 -21.22
C THR A 42 44.20 28.70 -22.22
N VAL A 43 44.86 28.96 -23.33
CA VAL A 43 45.23 27.93 -24.30
C VAL A 43 46.47 27.20 -23.77
N GLU A 44 46.36 25.88 -23.56
CA GLU A 44 47.47 25.06 -23.07
C GLU A 44 48.50 24.84 -24.19
N LEU A 45 49.76 25.21 -23.92
CA LEU A 45 50.88 25.03 -24.83
C LEU A 45 51.87 24.05 -24.18
N GLY A 46 52.31 23.03 -24.92
CA GLY A 46 53.32 22.09 -24.42
C GLY A 46 54.68 22.75 -24.18
N MET A 47 55.53 22.11 -23.37
CA MET A 47 56.85 22.65 -23.01
C MET A 47 57.76 22.94 -24.21
N SER A 48 57.69 22.13 -25.27
CA SER A 48 58.43 22.39 -26.51
C SER A 48 57.95 23.67 -27.21
N GLY A 49 56.62 23.87 -27.28
CA GLY A 49 56.01 25.09 -27.81
C GLY A 49 56.34 26.31 -26.95
N PHE A 50 56.43 26.15 -25.64
CA PHE A 50 56.82 27.21 -24.71
C PHE A 50 58.28 27.66 -24.94
N VAL A 51 59.20 26.70 -25.10
CA VAL A 51 60.61 27.01 -25.39
C VAL A 51 60.77 27.69 -26.75
N ALA A 52 60.01 27.27 -27.75
CA ALA A 52 59.98 27.93 -29.06
C ALA A 52 59.42 29.36 -28.97
N ALA A 53 58.36 29.56 -28.19
CA ALA A 53 57.74 30.87 -27.98
C ALA A 53 58.64 31.87 -27.25
N MET A 54 59.53 31.40 -26.37
CA MET A 54 60.52 32.25 -25.70
C MET A 54 61.65 32.72 -26.62
N ALA A 55 61.75 32.21 -27.85
CA ALA A 55 62.77 32.64 -28.80
C ALA A 55 62.50 34.02 -29.42
N ASP A 56 61.23 34.47 -29.45
CA ASP A 56 60.80 35.76 -29.99
C ASP A 56 60.40 36.74 -28.88
N PRO A 57 61.31 37.65 -28.45
CA PRO A 57 61.10 38.51 -27.29
C PRO A 57 60.09 39.65 -27.49
N SER A 58 59.64 39.93 -28.72
CA SER A 58 58.66 40.98 -29.03
C SER A 58 57.21 40.59 -28.74
N VAL A 59 56.95 39.28 -28.60
CA VAL A 59 55.60 38.70 -28.58
C VAL A 59 55.23 38.12 -27.20
N PHE A 60 56.23 37.94 -26.34
CA PHE A 60 56.14 37.14 -25.13
C PHE A 60 56.20 38.01 -23.86
N SER A 61 55.20 37.89 -22.97
CA SER A 61 55.13 38.67 -21.74
C SER A 61 55.88 38.04 -20.57
N GLU A 62 56.02 38.81 -19.47
CA GLU A 62 56.48 38.31 -18.16
C GLU A 62 55.72 37.03 -17.74
N VAL A 63 56.45 36.03 -17.24
CA VAL A 63 55.89 34.72 -16.84
C VAL A 63 55.51 34.73 -15.36
N LEU A 64 54.25 34.37 -15.07
CA LEU A 64 53.77 34.15 -13.72
C LEU A 64 53.84 32.66 -13.37
N VAL A 65 54.67 32.32 -12.38
CA VAL A 65 54.84 30.96 -11.89
C VAL A 65 53.80 30.71 -10.79
N SER A 66 52.80 29.88 -11.07
CA SER A 66 51.79 29.48 -10.09
C SER A 66 52.41 28.61 -8.98
N PRO A 67 51.88 28.62 -7.75
CA PRO A 67 52.27 27.69 -6.69
C PRO A 67 52.14 26.21 -7.06
N SER A 68 51.31 25.89 -8.07
CA SER A 68 51.16 24.55 -8.63
C SER A 68 52.24 24.17 -9.65
N GLY A 69 53.27 25.01 -9.84
CA GLY A 69 54.36 24.80 -10.80
C GLY A 69 54.00 25.15 -12.25
N SER A 70 52.77 25.60 -12.53
CA SER A 70 52.34 25.96 -13.88
C SER A 70 52.74 27.38 -14.25
N LEU A 71 53.12 27.58 -15.53
CA LEU A 71 53.61 28.83 -16.07
C LEU A 71 52.50 29.52 -16.86
N HIS A 72 52.14 30.72 -16.44
CA HIS A 72 51.13 31.54 -17.10
C HIS A 72 51.80 32.74 -17.75
N TYR A 73 51.50 32.98 -19.03
CA TYR A 73 52.09 34.08 -19.80
C TYR A 73 51.15 34.49 -20.92
N MET A 74 51.36 35.69 -21.48
CA MET A 74 50.64 36.17 -22.65
C MET A 74 51.53 36.04 -23.88
N LEU A 75 50.97 35.50 -24.96
CA LEU A 75 51.61 35.43 -26.27
C LEU A 75 50.67 36.12 -27.26
N ASN A 76 51.13 37.19 -27.90
CA ASN A 76 50.28 38.03 -28.78
C ASN A 76 48.98 38.51 -28.12
N GLY A 77 49.02 38.82 -26.81
CA GLY A 77 47.84 39.26 -26.05
C GLY A 77 46.84 38.15 -25.70
N VAL A 78 47.12 36.89 -26.02
CA VAL A 78 46.30 35.73 -25.66
C VAL A 78 46.91 35.03 -24.43
N PRO A 79 46.11 34.68 -23.42
CA PRO A 79 46.61 34.01 -22.23
C PRO A 79 46.91 32.53 -22.52
N HIS A 80 48.17 32.14 -22.28
CA HIS A 80 48.65 30.78 -22.43
C HIS A 80 49.07 30.18 -21.09
N LEU A 81 49.00 28.84 -21.03
CA LEU A 81 49.39 28.05 -19.88
C LEU A 81 50.31 26.92 -20.33
N THR A 82 51.44 26.75 -19.63
CA THR A 82 52.32 25.59 -19.82
C THR A 82 52.59 24.90 -18.49
N ARG A 83 52.52 23.57 -18.50
CA ARG A 83 52.88 22.75 -17.35
C ARG A 83 54.26 22.13 -17.59
N PRO A 84 55.28 22.46 -16.78
CA PRO A 84 56.58 21.83 -16.89
C PRO A 84 56.52 20.35 -16.54
N VAL A 85 57.45 19.58 -17.10
CA VAL A 85 57.61 18.16 -16.76
C VAL A 85 58.06 18.09 -15.30
N ALA A 86 57.44 17.23 -14.50
CA ALA A 86 57.74 17.09 -13.08
C ALA A 86 59.25 16.87 -12.87
N GLY A 87 59.87 17.66 -11.97
CA GLY A 87 61.31 17.61 -11.69
C GLY A 87 62.20 18.48 -12.60
N SER A 88 61.66 19.11 -13.64
CA SER A 88 62.43 20.01 -14.53
C SER A 88 62.38 21.50 -14.15
N GLU A 89 61.75 21.84 -13.02
CA GLU A 89 61.45 23.22 -12.61
C GLU A 89 62.70 24.11 -12.54
N GLN A 90 63.79 23.62 -11.97
CA GLN A 90 65.06 24.35 -11.88
C GLN A 90 65.67 24.59 -13.27
N MET A 91 65.59 23.59 -14.16
CA MET A 91 66.08 23.71 -15.54
C MET A 91 65.28 24.75 -16.32
N VAL A 92 63.96 24.82 -16.11
CA VAL A 92 63.09 25.78 -16.78
C VAL A 92 63.34 27.20 -16.29
N ILE A 93 63.55 27.40 -14.99
CA ILE A 93 63.94 28.71 -14.44
C ILE A 93 65.30 29.14 -14.98
N HIS A 94 66.28 28.23 -15.03
CA HIS A 94 67.59 28.52 -15.64
C HIS A 94 67.50 28.87 -17.12
N LEU A 95 66.62 28.20 -17.87
CA LEU A 95 66.39 28.48 -19.29
C LEU A 95 65.72 29.84 -19.51
N MET A 96 64.78 30.23 -18.65
CA MET A 96 64.19 31.58 -18.67
C MET A 96 65.22 32.67 -18.36
N LEU A 97 66.09 32.45 -17.37
CA LEU A 97 67.18 33.36 -17.03
C LEU A 97 68.18 33.50 -18.18
N ALA A 98 68.59 32.38 -18.80
CA ALA A 98 69.52 32.37 -19.92
C ALA A 98 68.97 33.07 -21.18
N LYS A 99 67.64 33.11 -21.35
CA LYS A 99 66.94 33.79 -22.44
C LYS A 99 66.45 35.19 -22.08
N GLY A 100 66.72 35.67 -20.86
CA GLY A 100 66.42 37.04 -20.42
C GLY A 100 64.93 37.32 -20.17
N VAL A 101 64.12 36.30 -19.90
CA VAL A 101 62.67 36.44 -19.68
C VAL A 101 62.38 36.76 -18.21
N ALA A 102 61.64 37.84 -17.94
CA ALA A 102 61.23 38.20 -16.59
C ALA A 102 60.17 37.22 -16.06
N PHE A 103 60.27 36.83 -14.78
CA PHE A 103 59.28 35.99 -14.12
C PHE A 103 58.99 36.43 -12.68
N LYS A 104 57.75 36.18 -12.22
CA LYS A 104 57.29 36.45 -10.85
C LYS A 104 56.55 35.25 -10.27
N ALA A 105 56.66 35.06 -8.96
CA ALA A 105 55.88 34.06 -8.23
C ALA A 105 54.43 34.54 -8.05
N GLY A 106 53.47 33.72 -8.45
CA GLY A 106 52.05 33.95 -8.23
C GLY A 106 51.68 33.74 -6.76
N ALA A 107 50.92 34.66 -6.17
CA ALA A 107 50.48 34.53 -4.79
C ALA A 107 49.45 33.38 -4.65
N ALA A 108 49.72 32.41 -3.78
CA ALA A 108 48.73 31.40 -3.38
C ALA A 108 47.58 32.11 -2.63
N GLY A 109 46.39 32.15 -3.21
CA GLY A 109 45.21 32.68 -2.55
C GLY A 109 44.95 31.92 -1.25
N LYS A 110 45.08 32.59 -0.09
CA LYS A 110 44.74 31.99 1.21
C LYS A 110 43.26 31.65 1.21
N ALA A 111 42.93 30.38 1.07
CA ALA A 111 41.58 29.90 1.36
C ALA A 111 41.32 30.15 2.85
N THR A 112 40.61 31.23 3.17
CA THR A 112 40.26 31.58 4.55
C THR A 112 39.55 30.39 5.19
N LEU A 113 39.93 29.97 6.40
CA LEU A 113 39.30 28.85 7.13
C LEU A 113 37.76 28.93 7.12
N LEU A 114 37.22 30.15 7.13
CA LEU A 114 35.79 30.44 7.00
C LEU A 114 35.18 29.91 5.68
N ASN A 115 35.87 30.02 4.55
CA ASN A 115 35.38 29.50 3.26
C ASN A 115 35.38 27.97 3.21
N ILE A 116 36.32 27.32 3.90
CA ILE A 116 36.36 25.85 4.01
C ILE A 116 35.26 25.38 4.97
N ALA A 117 35.12 26.03 6.13
CA ALA A 117 34.06 25.74 7.10
C ALA A 117 32.67 25.90 6.47
N LEU A 118 32.43 26.96 5.71
CA LEU A 118 31.15 27.17 5.01
C LEU A 118 30.89 26.13 3.91
N ARG A 119 31.93 25.63 3.22
CA ARG A 119 31.78 24.56 2.21
C ARG A 119 31.41 23.21 2.80
N VAL A 120 31.88 22.89 4.01
CA VAL A 120 31.64 21.57 4.64
C VAL A 120 30.44 21.60 5.58
N ALA A 121 30.26 22.68 6.35
CA ALA A 121 29.14 22.82 7.27
C ALA A 121 27.80 22.96 6.54
N PHE A 122 27.75 23.63 5.39
CA PHE A 122 26.50 23.86 4.67
C PHE A 122 25.85 22.56 4.14
N PRO A 123 26.58 21.64 3.47
CA PRO A 123 26.03 20.34 3.08
C PRO A 123 25.61 19.49 4.29
N LEU A 124 26.37 19.50 5.39
CA LEU A 124 26.03 18.74 6.58
C LEU A 124 24.78 19.29 7.28
N CYS A 125 24.66 20.62 7.41
CA CYS A 125 23.47 21.28 7.93
C CYS A 125 22.25 21.06 7.02
N TYR A 126 22.44 21.09 5.70
CA TYR A 126 21.38 20.77 4.73
C TYR A 126 20.92 19.32 4.90
N LEU A 127 21.84 18.35 4.99
CA LEU A 127 21.52 16.94 5.16
C LEU A 127 20.85 16.67 6.51
N PHE A 128 21.27 17.35 7.58
CA PHE A 128 20.61 17.30 8.88
C PHE A 128 19.19 17.89 8.85
N PHE A 129 18.99 18.99 8.13
CA PHE A 129 17.67 19.61 7.97
C PHE A 129 16.74 18.75 7.10
N LEU A 130 17.27 18.15 6.03
CA LEU A 130 16.56 17.19 5.18
C LEU A 130 16.18 15.94 5.97
N TYR A 131 17.09 15.41 6.79
CA TYR A 131 16.81 14.30 7.69
C TYR A 131 15.68 14.66 8.67
N ARG A 132 15.75 15.83 9.33
CA ARG A 132 14.66 16.30 10.21
C ARG A 132 13.34 16.51 9.45
N PHE A 133 13.38 16.99 8.21
CA PHE A 133 12.20 17.22 7.39
C PHE A 133 11.59 15.89 6.93
N PHE A 134 12.38 14.91 6.50
CA PHE A 134 11.92 13.59 6.08
C PHE A 134 11.35 12.82 7.26
N VAL A 135 12.03 12.85 8.41
CA VAL A 135 11.55 12.23 9.66
C VAL A 135 10.27 12.89 10.16
N LYS A 136 10.05 14.19 9.91
CA LYS A 136 8.81 14.91 10.27
C LYS A 136 7.72 14.93 9.19
N SER A 137 8.05 14.61 7.94
CA SER A 137 7.12 14.60 6.80
C SER A 137 6.66 13.18 6.44
N MET A 138 7.26 12.14 7.03
CA MET A 138 6.64 10.82 7.07
C MET A 138 5.41 10.86 7.99
N PRO A 139 4.22 10.47 7.50
CA PRO A 139 3.06 10.27 8.36
C PRO A 139 3.36 9.08 9.29
N GLY A 140 3.55 9.35 10.58
CA GLY A 140 3.71 8.27 11.58
C GLY A 140 4.68 8.51 12.73
N ARG A 141 5.30 9.69 12.87
CA ARG A 141 6.17 9.96 14.03
C ARG A 141 5.79 11.24 14.76
N ASN A 142 5.26 11.05 15.97
CA ASN A 142 4.80 12.06 16.94
C ASN A 142 3.44 12.73 16.69
N GLU A 143 2.42 11.90 16.46
CA GLU A 143 1.11 12.19 17.04
C GLU A 143 0.97 11.33 18.30
N LYS A 144 0.42 11.94 19.35
CA LYS A 144 0.22 11.34 20.66
C LYS A 144 -0.35 9.93 20.54
N ILE A 145 0.13 9.01 21.36
CA ILE A 145 -0.57 7.78 21.76
C ILE A 145 -2.02 8.17 22.06
N GLY A 146 -2.91 7.88 21.12
CA GLY A 146 -4.23 8.49 21.07
C GLY A 146 -5.01 8.10 19.81
N LYS A 147 -5.57 6.88 19.83
CA LYS A 147 -6.87 6.56 19.20
C LYS A 147 -7.06 6.79 17.69
N ARG A 148 -6.07 6.58 16.82
CA ARG A 148 -6.32 6.47 15.37
C ARG A 148 -5.50 5.33 14.78
N GLY A 149 -6.17 4.20 14.57
CA GLY A 149 -5.55 2.91 14.25
C GLY A 149 -6.07 1.76 15.12
N ASP A 150 -7.04 2.02 16.00
CA ASP A 150 -7.89 0.96 16.53
C ASP A 150 -8.66 0.37 15.35
N GLY A 151 -8.41 -0.91 15.06
CA GLY A 151 -9.43 -1.74 14.41
C GLY A 151 -10.75 -1.44 15.12
N GLN A 152 -11.73 -0.97 14.34
CA GLN A 152 -12.97 -0.41 14.86
C GLN A 152 -13.48 -1.27 16.01
N ALA A 153 -13.55 -0.66 17.19
CA ALA A 153 -14.11 -1.25 18.38
C ALA A 153 -15.53 -1.74 18.06
N GLY A 154 -15.83 -2.95 18.52
CA GLY A 154 -17.09 -3.65 18.30
C GLY A 154 -18.29 -2.81 18.73
N ASP A 155 -19.11 -2.45 17.74
CA ASP A 155 -20.58 -2.26 17.83
C ASP A 155 -21.22 -1.96 16.45
N ASN A 156 -20.44 -1.90 15.35
CA ASN A 156 -20.96 -1.65 14.00
C ASN A 156 -21.53 -2.90 13.30
N ILE A 157 -22.05 -3.88 14.05
CA ILE A 157 -22.90 -4.89 13.43
C ILE A 157 -24.30 -4.32 13.40
N ASP A 158 -24.90 -4.30 12.22
CA ASP A 158 -26.32 -4.08 12.13
C ASP A 158 -27.03 -5.28 12.77
N ARG A 159 -27.54 -5.10 14.00
CA ARG A 159 -28.23 -6.16 14.74
C ARG A 159 -29.56 -6.56 14.09
N SER A 160 -30.02 -5.85 13.07
CA SER A 160 -31.20 -6.27 12.30
C SER A 160 -30.89 -7.38 11.29
N LEU A 161 -29.62 -7.73 11.07
CA LEU A 161 -29.24 -8.81 10.16
C LEU A 161 -29.66 -10.16 10.73
N THR A 162 -30.42 -10.92 9.96
CA THR A 162 -30.92 -12.24 10.33
C THR A 162 -30.56 -13.28 9.28
N PHE A 163 -30.78 -14.56 9.58
CA PHE A 163 -30.61 -15.63 8.58
C PHE A 163 -31.56 -15.50 7.38
N ASP A 164 -32.64 -14.73 7.50
CA ASP A 164 -33.60 -14.46 6.41
C ASP A 164 -33.05 -13.50 5.34
N ASP A 165 -31.95 -12.81 5.64
CA ASP A 165 -31.24 -11.94 4.70
C ASP A 165 -30.20 -12.70 3.87
N ILE A 166 -30.00 -13.99 4.16
CA ILE A 166 -29.10 -14.89 3.42
C ILE A 166 -29.95 -15.96 2.72
N ALA A 167 -29.70 -16.19 1.44
CA ALA A 167 -30.45 -17.11 0.61
C ALA A 167 -29.51 -18.03 -0.20
N GLY A 168 -30.00 -19.21 -0.60
CA GLY A 168 -29.29 -20.10 -1.53
C GLY A 168 -28.02 -20.79 -1.02
N ILE A 169 -27.81 -20.87 0.30
CA ILE A 169 -26.69 -21.60 0.93
C ILE A 169 -27.14 -22.39 2.18
N ASP A 170 -28.20 -23.19 2.04
CA ASP A 170 -28.90 -23.78 3.19
C ASP A 170 -28.07 -24.79 3.99
N GLU A 171 -27.24 -25.59 3.32
CA GLU A 171 -26.29 -26.48 3.99
C GLU A 171 -25.31 -25.68 4.87
N SER A 172 -24.68 -24.65 4.29
CA SER A 172 -23.74 -23.78 5.01
C SER A 172 -24.42 -23.02 6.16
N LYS A 173 -25.69 -22.59 5.97
CA LYS A 173 -26.48 -21.95 7.04
C LYS A 173 -26.69 -22.91 8.21
N GLN A 174 -26.97 -24.19 7.95
CA GLN A 174 -27.21 -25.16 9.02
C GLN A 174 -25.96 -25.41 9.86
N GLU A 175 -24.79 -25.54 9.22
CA GLU A 175 -23.50 -25.65 9.95
C GLU A 175 -23.21 -24.40 10.79
N VAL A 176 -23.49 -23.22 10.26
CA VAL A 176 -23.31 -21.95 10.99
C VAL A 176 -24.30 -21.82 12.15
N LYS A 177 -25.54 -22.30 12.00
CA LYS A 177 -26.54 -22.31 13.09
C LYS A 177 -26.08 -23.15 14.28
N GLU A 178 -25.43 -24.29 14.04
CA GLU A 178 -24.83 -25.11 15.10
C GLU A 178 -23.79 -24.30 15.89
N ILE A 179 -22.93 -23.55 15.21
CA ILE A 179 -21.91 -22.68 15.84
C ILE A 179 -22.57 -21.55 16.64
N VAL A 180 -23.65 -20.94 16.12
CA VAL A 180 -24.43 -19.93 16.84
C VAL A 180 -25.05 -20.49 18.12
N GLU A 181 -25.60 -21.72 18.06
CA GLU A 181 -26.19 -22.39 19.21
C GLU A 181 -25.13 -22.72 20.28
N ILE A 182 -23.95 -23.20 19.86
CA ILE A 182 -22.81 -23.43 20.73
C ILE A 182 -22.40 -22.15 21.46
N LEU A 183 -22.38 -21.01 20.77
CA LEU A 183 -22.07 -19.70 21.36
C LEU A 183 -23.13 -19.23 22.35
N ARG A 184 -24.42 -19.44 22.05
CA ARG A 184 -25.54 -19.03 22.92
C ARG A 184 -25.65 -19.92 24.17
N ASN A 185 -25.45 -21.23 24.03
CA ASN A 185 -25.58 -22.18 25.13
C ASN A 185 -24.53 -23.32 25.04
N PRO A 186 -23.30 -23.10 25.55
CA PRO A 186 -22.24 -24.09 25.48
C PRO A 186 -22.39 -25.25 26.49
N LEU A 187 -23.23 -25.11 27.53
CA LEU A 187 -23.33 -26.05 28.65
C LEU A 187 -23.68 -27.49 28.25
N PRO A 188 -24.63 -27.77 27.33
CA PRO A 188 -24.97 -29.13 26.92
C PRO A 188 -23.78 -29.83 26.25
N TYR A 189 -23.04 -29.11 25.40
CA TYR A 189 -21.87 -29.64 24.71
C TYR A 189 -20.74 -29.97 25.68
N LEU A 190 -20.46 -29.09 26.64
CA LEU A 190 -19.47 -29.34 27.68
C LEU A 190 -19.84 -30.52 28.58
N LYS A 191 -21.12 -30.66 28.95
CA LYS A 191 -21.62 -31.82 29.72
C LYS A 191 -21.50 -33.13 28.96
N ALA A 192 -21.66 -33.10 27.64
CA ALA A 192 -21.44 -34.25 26.79
C ALA A 192 -19.94 -34.59 26.58
N GLY A 193 -19.03 -33.78 27.13
CA GLY A 193 -17.58 -33.96 26.94
C GLY A 193 -17.09 -33.52 25.56
N ALA A 194 -17.90 -32.78 24.80
CA ALA A 194 -17.53 -32.27 23.50
C ALA A 194 -16.55 -31.09 23.64
N ARG A 195 -15.55 -31.07 22.75
CA ARG A 195 -14.67 -29.92 22.59
C ARG A 195 -15.37 -28.86 21.75
N LEU A 196 -15.39 -27.63 22.24
CA LEU A 196 -15.97 -26.51 21.49
C LEU A 196 -15.06 -26.16 20.31
N PRO A 197 -15.62 -25.84 19.13
CA PRO A 197 -14.82 -25.39 18.00
C PRO A 197 -14.16 -24.05 18.35
N SER A 198 -12.84 -23.99 18.21
CA SER A 198 -12.07 -22.76 18.47
C SER A 198 -11.93 -21.92 17.21
N GLY A 199 -12.01 -22.54 16.03
CA GLY A 199 -11.91 -21.85 14.76
C GLY A 199 -12.76 -22.44 13.64
N VAL A 200 -13.43 -21.56 12.91
CA VAL A 200 -14.28 -21.90 11.77
C VAL A 200 -13.70 -21.25 10.52
N LEU A 201 -13.50 -22.01 9.46
CA LEU A 201 -13.02 -21.52 8.17
C LEU A 201 -14.15 -21.56 7.14
N LEU A 202 -14.58 -20.40 6.67
CA LEU A 202 -15.52 -20.23 5.57
C LEU A 202 -14.75 -20.26 4.25
N VAL A 203 -15.04 -21.26 3.41
CA VAL A 203 -14.34 -21.49 2.15
C VAL A 203 -15.31 -21.43 0.99
N GLY A 204 -15.02 -20.63 -0.03
CA GLY A 204 -15.83 -20.64 -1.25
C GLY A 204 -15.46 -19.55 -2.23
N PRO A 205 -16.04 -19.54 -3.44
CA PRO A 205 -15.79 -18.51 -4.44
C PRO A 205 -16.05 -17.09 -3.91
N PRO A 206 -15.40 -16.05 -4.46
CA PRO A 206 -15.72 -14.68 -4.11
C PRO A 206 -17.19 -14.36 -4.46
N GLY A 207 -17.83 -13.49 -3.67
CA GLY A 207 -19.22 -13.06 -3.95
C GLY A 207 -20.33 -14.01 -3.48
N THR A 208 -20.01 -15.13 -2.80
CA THR A 208 -21.02 -16.05 -2.22
C THR A 208 -21.52 -15.65 -0.82
N GLY A 209 -21.10 -14.50 -0.30
CA GLY A 209 -21.64 -13.97 0.96
C GLY A 209 -20.94 -14.45 2.25
N LYS A 210 -19.70 -14.95 2.19
CA LYS A 210 -18.92 -15.37 3.38
C LYS A 210 -18.86 -14.30 4.48
N THR A 211 -18.54 -13.06 4.11
CA THR A 211 -18.49 -11.91 5.04
C THR A 211 -19.87 -11.59 5.61
N LEU A 212 -20.94 -11.71 4.81
CA LEU A 212 -22.32 -11.52 5.27
C LEU A 212 -22.73 -12.61 6.27
N LEU A 213 -22.39 -13.86 5.98
CA LEU A 213 -22.66 -15.02 6.84
C LEU A 213 -22.00 -14.88 8.22
N ALA A 214 -20.76 -14.40 8.27
CA ALA A 214 -20.07 -14.13 9.54
C ALA A 214 -20.72 -12.98 10.33
N ARG A 215 -21.21 -11.94 9.67
CA ARG A 215 -21.92 -10.83 10.32
C ARG A 215 -23.27 -11.28 10.88
N VAL A 216 -24.02 -12.09 10.13
CA VAL A 216 -25.29 -12.69 10.60
C VAL A 216 -25.04 -13.62 11.78
N MET A 217 -24.01 -14.48 11.72
CA MET A 217 -23.63 -15.34 12.84
C MET A 217 -23.44 -14.54 14.14
N ALA A 218 -22.74 -13.40 14.07
CA ALA A 218 -22.52 -12.56 15.24
C ALA A 218 -23.77 -11.80 15.70
N ALA A 219 -24.57 -11.27 14.77
CA ALA A 219 -25.85 -10.62 15.07
C ALA A 219 -26.80 -11.58 15.79
N GLU A 220 -26.93 -12.80 15.28
CA GLU A 220 -27.75 -13.86 15.87
C GLU A 220 -27.18 -14.32 17.21
N SER A 221 -25.88 -14.57 17.34
CA SER A 221 -25.30 -14.95 18.64
C SER A 221 -25.41 -13.83 19.69
N GLY A 222 -25.64 -12.58 19.30
CA GLY A 222 -25.74 -11.45 20.23
C GLY A 222 -24.40 -11.09 20.89
N VAL A 223 -23.29 -11.49 20.28
CA VAL A 223 -21.93 -11.32 20.83
C VAL A 223 -21.17 -10.22 20.07
N PRO A 224 -20.17 -9.57 20.68
CA PRO A 224 -19.30 -8.63 19.98
C PRO A 224 -18.59 -9.27 18.78
N PHE A 225 -18.43 -8.51 17.71
CA PHE A 225 -17.75 -8.92 16.47
C PHE A 225 -16.55 -8.03 16.18
N TYR A 226 -15.39 -8.66 16.06
CA TYR A 226 -14.15 -8.01 15.67
C TYR A 226 -13.83 -8.35 14.22
N TYR A 227 -14.03 -7.40 13.31
CA TYR A 227 -13.66 -7.54 11.91
C TYR A 227 -12.19 -7.15 11.69
N CYS A 228 -11.44 -7.98 10.96
CA CYS A 228 -10.09 -7.70 10.51
C CYS A 228 -9.92 -8.20 9.07
N ALA A 229 -9.36 -7.38 8.19
CA ALA A 229 -8.98 -7.85 6.85
C ALA A 229 -7.58 -8.46 6.87
N GLY A 230 -7.33 -9.48 6.05
CA GLY A 230 -6.01 -10.11 5.94
C GLY A 230 -4.92 -9.10 5.56
N SER A 231 -5.24 -8.14 4.69
CA SER A 231 -4.34 -7.03 4.33
C SER A 231 -3.91 -6.16 5.51
N ASP A 232 -4.69 -6.10 6.60
CA ASP A 232 -4.41 -5.22 7.74
C ASP A 232 -3.14 -5.62 8.50
N PHE A 233 -2.64 -6.84 8.33
CA PHE A 233 -1.43 -7.28 9.02
C PHE A 233 -0.20 -7.35 8.10
N VAL A 234 -0.35 -6.96 6.83
CA VAL A 234 0.75 -6.85 5.87
C VAL A 234 1.34 -5.45 5.96
N GLU A 235 2.45 -5.29 6.69
CA GLU A 235 3.14 -4.01 6.84
C GLU A 235 4.62 -4.08 6.42
N MET A 236 5.18 -2.93 6.03
CA MET A 236 6.60 -2.79 5.68
C MET A 236 7.53 -2.73 6.90
N PHE A 237 6.97 -2.56 8.10
CA PHE A 237 7.73 -2.39 9.34
C PHE A 237 7.67 -3.65 10.18
N VAL A 238 8.85 -4.07 10.62
CA VAL A 238 9.05 -5.33 11.33
C VAL A 238 8.21 -5.43 12.59
N GLY A 239 7.54 -6.57 12.79
CA GLY A 239 6.84 -6.94 14.03
C GLY A 239 5.53 -6.20 14.32
N ARG A 240 5.10 -5.26 13.46
CA ARG A 240 3.83 -4.53 13.65
C ARG A 240 2.61 -5.41 13.44
N GLY A 241 2.64 -6.29 12.44
CA GLY A 241 1.58 -7.27 12.18
C GLY A 241 1.36 -8.19 13.39
N ALA A 242 2.43 -8.84 13.85
CA ALA A 242 2.40 -9.69 15.05
C ALA A 242 1.92 -8.96 16.32
N ALA A 243 2.36 -7.72 16.55
CA ALA A 243 1.88 -6.93 17.69
C ALA A 243 0.38 -6.62 17.61
N ARG A 244 -0.16 -6.37 16.41
CA ARG A 244 -1.60 -6.15 16.16
C ARG A 244 -2.42 -7.41 16.40
N VAL A 245 -1.94 -8.58 15.98
CA VAL A 245 -2.59 -9.87 16.29
C VAL A 245 -2.69 -10.06 17.81
N ARG A 246 -1.58 -9.86 18.55
CA ARG A 246 -1.61 -9.97 20.01
C ARG A 246 -2.58 -9.00 20.67
N SER A 247 -2.61 -7.75 20.23
CA SER A 247 -3.50 -6.74 20.82
C SER A 247 -4.97 -7.00 20.52
N LEU A 248 -5.29 -7.55 19.33
CA LEU A 248 -6.62 -7.99 18.96
C LEU A 248 -7.12 -9.10 19.88
N PHE A 249 -6.36 -10.20 20.04
CA PHE A 249 -6.74 -11.31 20.91
C PHE A 249 -6.84 -10.89 22.38
N ALA A 250 -5.94 -10.03 22.86
CA ALA A 250 -6.01 -9.50 24.22
C ALA A 250 -7.27 -8.63 24.47
N ARG A 251 -7.82 -8.00 23.43
CA ARG A 251 -9.10 -7.24 23.51
C ARG A 251 -10.30 -8.17 23.44
N ALA A 252 -10.26 -9.16 22.55
CA ALA A 252 -11.29 -10.19 22.44
C ALA A 252 -11.45 -10.95 23.77
N GLN A 253 -10.34 -11.27 24.45
CA GLN A 253 -10.37 -11.93 25.75
C GLN A 253 -11.06 -11.11 26.85
N LYS A 254 -10.99 -9.78 26.79
CA LYS A 254 -11.68 -8.89 27.74
C LYS A 254 -13.17 -8.72 27.47
N SER A 255 -13.62 -9.08 26.26
CA SER A 255 -14.98 -8.89 25.77
C SER A 255 -15.68 -10.22 25.48
N ALA A 256 -15.11 -11.32 25.98
CA ALA A 256 -15.64 -12.65 25.74
C ALA A 256 -16.99 -12.85 26.49
N PRO A 257 -17.95 -13.58 25.90
CA PRO A 257 -17.88 -14.30 24.63
C PRO A 257 -17.93 -13.37 23.41
N CYS A 258 -17.12 -13.63 22.38
CA CYS A 258 -17.06 -12.80 21.17
C CYS A 258 -16.61 -13.59 19.92
N ILE A 259 -16.81 -12.99 18.75
CA ILE A 259 -16.35 -13.51 17.45
C ILE A 259 -15.24 -12.63 16.89
N ILE A 260 -14.13 -13.24 16.47
CA ILE A 260 -13.08 -12.57 15.69
C ILE A 260 -13.19 -13.05 14.25
N PHE A 261 -13.44 -12.15 13.30
CA PHE A 261 -13.53 -12.46 11.88
C PHE A 261 -12.31 -11.96 11.12
N PHE A 262 -11.61 -12.87 10.45
CA PHE A 262 -10.53 -12.60 9.51
C PHE A 262 -11.04 -12.78 8.09
N ASP A 263 -11.23 -11.68 7.35
CA ASP A 263 -11.53 -11.74 5.92
C ASP A 263 -10.24 -11.88 5.09
N GLU A 264 -10.33 -12.46 3.89
CA GLU A 264 -9.18 -12.66 2.99
C GLU A 264 -7.98 -13.31 3.69
N LEU A 265 -8.21 -14.39 4.43
CA LEU A 265 -7.18 -15.10 5.17
C LEU A 265 -6.06 -15.64 4.25
N ASP A 266 -6.35 -15.85 2.96
CA ASP A 266 -5.36 -16.18 1.94
C ASP A 266 -4.32 -15.08 1.70
N ALA A 267 -4.66 -13.81 1.97
CA ALA A 267 -3.69 -12.73 1.98
C ALA A 267 -2.66 -12.88 3.11
N LEU A 268 -3.04 -13.51 4.23
CA LEU A 268 -2.18 -13.80 5.39
C LEU A 268 -1.60 -15.20 5.43
N GLY A 269 -2.21 -16.18 4.77
CA GLY A 269 -1.88 -17.59 4.95
C GLY A 269 -1.27 -18.25 3.72
N ARG A 270 -0.77 -17.50 2.74
CA ARG A 270 -0.19 -18.06 1.51
C ARG A 270 1.04 -18.93 1.82
N LYS A 271 1.05 -20.16 1.29
CA LYS A 271 2.17 -21.11 1.40
C LYS A 271 3.52 -20.46 1.05
N ARG A 272 4.50 -20.72 1.91
CA ARG A 272 5.89 -20.24 1.83
C ARG A 272 6.52 -20.59 0.47
N GLY A 273 7.26 -19.65 -0.12
CA GLY A 273 8.26 -19.94 -1.17
C GLY A 273 8.02 -19.42 -2.58
N ASP A 274 6.86 -18.82 -2.88
CA ASP A 274 6.49 -18.50 -4.27
C ASP A 274 6.82 -17.07 -4.72
N SER A 275 7.67 -16.35 -3.97
CA SER A 275 8.09 -14.99 -4.32
C SER A 275 9.56 -14.78 -3.99
N PHE A 276 10.38 -14.97 -5.01
CA PHE A 276 11.85 -14.99 -4.97
C PHE A 276 12.51 -13.64 -4.64
N MET A 277 11.75 -12.59 -4.29
CA MET A 277 12.31 -11.22 -4.27
C MET A 277 11.74 -10.23 -3.26
N ARG A 278 11.00 -10.64 -2.21
CA ARG A 278 10.57 -9.74 -1.12
C ARG A 278 10.55 -10.45 0.24
N THR A 279 10.90 -9.70 1.27
CA THR A 279 10.90 -10.00 2.72
C THR A 279 9.67 -10.79 3.18
N ASN A 280 9.78 -12.11 3.31
CA ASN A 280 8.74 -12.99 3.85
C ASN A 280 8.86 -13.24 5.37
N GLU A 281 9.94 -12.82 6.02
CA GLU A 281 10.16 -13.03 7.46
C GLU A 281 9.07 -12.37 8.33
N GLU A 282 8.61 -11.18 7.96
CA GLU A 282 7.54 -10.46 8.67
C GLU A 282 6.18 -11.14 8.58
N PHE A 283 5.93 -11.68 7.40
CA PHE A 283 4.71 -12.41 7.11
C PHE A 283 4.67 -13.69 7.95
N ASP A 284 5.76 -14.45 7.93
CA ASP A 284 5.93 -15.65 8.74
C ASP A 284 5.80 -15.35 10.24
N GLN A 285 6.39 -14.25 10.73
CA GLN A 285 6.26 -13.86 12.12
C GLN A 285 4.81 -13.57 12.52
N THR A 286 4.06 -12.90 11.64
CA THR A 286 2.65 -12.57 11.87
C THR A 286 1.77 -13.82 11.87
N ILE A 287 1.97 -14.76 10.93
CA ILE A 287 1.27 -16.05 10.92
C ILE A 287 1.58 -16.84 12.19
N ASN A 288 2.86 -17.00 12.53
CA ASN A 288 3.26 -17.77 13.71
C ASN A 288 2.65 -17.18 15.00
N GLN A 289 2.52 -15.86 15.06
CA GLN A 289 1.84 -15.19 16.17
C GLN A 289 0.34 -15.48 16.19
N LEU A 290 -0.33 -15.52 15.03
CA LEU A 290 -1.73 -15.94 14.93
C LEU A 290 -1.92 -17.39 15.38
N LEU A 291 -1.06 -18.31 14.93
CA LEU A 291 -1.09 -19.72 15.33
C LEU A 291 -0.94 -19.88 16.84
N THR A 292 0.01 -19.14 17.44
CA THR A 292 0.22 -19.16 18.90
C THR A 292 -1.00 -18.62 19.65
N CYS A 293 -1.67 -17.60 19.12
CA CYS A 293 -2.89 -17.07 19.70
C CYS A 293 -4.07 -18.06 19.59
N LEU A 294 -4.21 -18.76 18.46
CA LEU A 294 -5.24 -19.80 18.26
C LEU A 294 -5.03 -20.98 19.22
N ASP A 295 -3.82 -21.51 19.32
CA ASP A 295 -3.48 -22.62 20.23
C ASP A 295 -3.72 -22.22 21.70
N GLY A 296 -3.60 -20.94 22.04
CA GLY A 296 -3.90 -20.39 23.37
C GLY A 296 -5.39 -20.26 23.71
N LEU A 297 -6.29 -20.26 22.72
CA LEU A 297 -7.73 -20.23 22.96
C LEU A 297 -8.27 -21.60 23.38
N ASP A 298 -7.74 -22.64 22.75
CA ASP A 298 -8.14 -24.04 22.91
C ASP A 298 -7.91 -24.58 24.33
N THR A 299 -6.94 -24.01 25.05
CA THR A 299 -6.60 -24.37 26.43
C THR A 299 -7.48 -23.70 27.48
N ASN A 300 -8.06 -22.54 27.16
CA ASN A 300 -8.72 -21.69 28.15
C ASN A 300 -10.25 -21.64 28.00
N ASN A 301 -10.83 -22.21 26.93
CA ASN A 301 -12.28 -22.25 26.69
C ASN A 301 -12.99 -20.90 26.96
N ASN A 302 -12.38 -19.80 26.50
CA ASN A 302 -12.80 -18.45 26.85
C ASN A 302 -14.10 -17.99 26.15
N GLY A 303 -14.80 -18.85 25.41
CA GLY A 303 -15.99 -18.45 24.63
C GLY A 303 -15.67 -17.51 23.45
N ILE A 304 -14.44 -17.58 22.93
CA ILE A 304 -13.99 -16.82 21.76
C ILE A 304 -13.97 -17.77 20.58
N ILE A 305 -14.69 -17.44 19.51
CA ILE A 305 -14.63 -18.19 18.24
C ILE A 305 -13.94 -17.34 17.19
N VAL A 306 -12.96 -17.93 16.52
CA VAL A 306 -12.26 -17.29 15.40
C VAL A 306 -12.85 -17.78 14.09
N VAL A 307 -13.38 -16.88 13.27
CA VAL A 307 -13.92 -17.18 11.96
C VAL A 307 -12.99 -16.63 10.89
N GLY A 308 -12.43 -17.48 10.04
CA GLY A 308 -11.63 -17.07 8.89
C GLY A 308 -12.43 -17.23 7.60
N ALA A 309 -12.30 -16.31 6.65
CA ALA A 309 -12.83 -16.46 5.30
C ALA A 309 -11.69 -16.52 4.28
N THR A 310 -11.77 -17.46 3.35
CA THR A 310 -10.82 -17.58 2.24
C THR A 310 -11.53 -17.92 0.95
N ASN A 311 -11.02 -17.38 -0.16
CA ASN A 311 -11.44 -17.77 -1.50
C ASN A 311 -10.63 -18.96 -2.04
N ARG A 312 -9.49 -19.26 -1.42
CA ARG A 312 -8.46 -20.18 -1.91
C ARG A 312 -7.96 -21.07 -0.80
N TYR A 313 -8.64 -22.20 -0.59
CA TYR A 313 -8.25 -23.17 0.44
C TYR A 313 -6.90 -23.81 0.13
N GLU A 314 -6.62 -24.06 -1.16
CA GLU A 314 -5.42 -24.75 -1.63
C GLU A 314 -4.11 -23.99 -1.40
N VAL A 315 -4.20 -22.66 -1.28
CA VAL A 315 -3.04 -21.78 -1.06
C VAL A 315 -2.76 -21.57 0.43
N LEU A 316 -3.71 -21.92 1.30
CA LEU A 316 -3.61 -21.73 2.73
C LEU A 316 -2.55 -22.66 3.33
N ASP A 317 -1.79 -22.16 4.30
CA ASP A 317 -0.87 -22.96 5.11
C ASP A 317 -1.65 -24.04 5.87
N GLU A 318 -1.25 -25.30 5.67
CA GLU A 318 -1.83 -26.46 6.36
C GLU A 318 -1.68 -26.37 7.88
N ALA A 319 -0.74 -25.56 8.39
CA ALA A 319 -0.63 -25.26 9.80
C ALA A 319 -1.91 -24.61 10.35
N LEU A 320 -2.62 -23.78 9.57
CA LEU A 320 -3.83 -23.09 10.02
C LEU A 320 -5.02 -24.04 10.18
N THR A 321 -5.11 -25.10 9.37
CA THR A 321 -6.24 -26.04 9.33
C THR A 321 -6.06 -27.28 10.22
N ARG A 322 -5.03 -27.30 11.08
CA ARG A 322 -4.83 -28.42 12.01
C ARG A 322 -5.87 -28.38 13.15
N PRO A 323 -6.24 -29.55 13.72
CA PRO A 323 -7.12 -29.61 14.88
C PRO A 323 -6.61 -28.71 16.02
N GLY A 324 -7.52 -27.94 16.64
CA GLY A 324 -7.21 -26.93 17.66
C GLY A 324 -7.03 -25.50 17.12
N ARG A 325 -7.07 -25.32 15.80
CA ARG A 325 -7.01 -24.01 15.11
C ARG A 325 -8.30 -23.78 14.33
N PHE A 326 -8.25 -23.77 12.99
CA PHE A 326 -9.44 -23.83 12.16
C PHE A 326 -9.87 -25.29 11.99
N ASP A 327 -10.54 -25.82 13.02
CA ASP A 327 -10.95 -27.21 13.11
C ASP A 327 -12.23 -27.52 12.33
N ARG A 328 -13.10 -26.51 12.13
CA ARG A 328 -14.30 -26.63 11.30
C ARG A 328 -14.12 -25.90 9.98
N VAL A 329 -14.41 -26.56 8.86
CA VAL A 329 -14.34 -25.97 7.51
C VAL A 329 -15.73 -26.01 6.91
N VAL A 330 -16.39 -24.86 6.83
CA VAL A 330 -17.70 -24.69 6.22
C VAL A 330 -17.53 -24.26 4.77
N ARG A 331 -18.03 -25.06 3.83
CA ARG A 331 -17.99 -24.71 2.41
C ARG A 331 -19.20 -23.87 2.05
N VAL A 332 -18.98 -22.74 1.39
CA VAL A 332 -20.00 -21.82 0.88
C VAL A 332 -19.96 -21.87 -0.65
N PRO A 333 -20.67 -22.81 -1.28
CA PRO A 333 -20.65 -23.00 -2.72
C PRO A 333 -21.34 -21.84 -3.46
N ALA A 334 -21.23 -21.86 -4.79
CA ALA A 334 -22.09 -21.02 -5.62
C ALA A 334 -23.55 -21.54 -5.55
N PRO A 335 -24.55 -20.64 -5.60
CA PRO A 335 -25.95 -21.03 -5.48
C PRO A 335 -26.45 -21.84 -6.69
N ASP A 336 -27.33 -22.80 -6.41
CA ASP A 336 -28.10 -23.53 -7.41
C ASP A 336 -29.24 -22.66 -7.98
N GLN A 337 -30.05 -23.19 -8.90
CA GLN A 337 -31.12 -22.38 -9.53
C GLN A 337 -32.12 -21.87 -8.51
N GLU A 338 -32.53 -22.71 -7.57
CA GLU A 338 -33.47 -22.35 -6.50
C GLU A 338 -32.85 -21.28 -5.59
N GLY A 339 -31.61 -21.48 -5.16
CA GLY A 339 -30.87 -20.51 -4.38
C GLY A 339 -30.69 -19.16 -5.09
N ARG A 340 -30.48 -19.15 -6.41
CA ARG A 340 -30.44 -17.90 -7.18
C ARG A 340 -31.80 -17.18 -7.18
N ARG A 341 -32.91 -17.91 -7.30
CA ARG A 341 -34.26 -17.36 -7.21
C ARG A 341 -34.50 -16.72 -5.84
N GLU A 342 -34.11 -17.40 -4.77
CA GLU A 342 -34.21 -16.87 -3.41
C GLU A 342 -33.34 -15.62 -3.20
N ILE A 343 -32.09 -15.64 -3.68
CA ILE A 343 -31.18 -14.48 -3.59
C ILE A 343 -31.78 -13.29 -4.32
N LEU A 344 -32.33 -13.51 -5.52
CA LEU A 344 -33.03 -12.48 -6.28
C LEU A 344 -34.23 -11.95 -5.48
N SER A 345 -35.03 -12.82 -4.87
CA SER A 345 -36.17 -12.43 -4.03
C SER A 345 -35.76 -11.49 -2.88
N VAL A 346 -34.66 -11.80 -2.19
CA VAL A 346 -34.10 -10.94 -1.13
C VAL A 346 -33.71 -9.57 -1.68
N HIS A 347 -32.99 -9.52 -2.81
CA HIS A 347 -32.55 -8.25 -3.40
C HIS A 347 -33.69 -7.45 -4.04
N THR A 348 -34.76 -8.11 -4.49
CA THR A 348 -35.95 -7.45 -5.04
C THR A 348 -36.99 -7.07 -3.99
N ARG A 349 -36.86 -7.51 -2.73
CA ARG A 349 -37.84 -7.26 -1.65
C ARG A 349 -38.18 -5.78 -1.48
N ASN A 350 -37.18 -4.90 -1.63
CA ASN A 350 -37.34 -3.45 -1.50
C ASN A 350 -37.52 -2.73 -2.85
N MET A 351 -37.49 -3.47 -3.97
CA MET A 351 -37.69 -2.93 -5.31
C MET A 351 -39.18 -2.91 -5.66
N LYS A 352 -39.61 -1.89 -6.40
CA LYS A 352 -40.95 -1.87 -6.98
C LYS A 352 -40.92 -2.66 -8.29
N CYS A 353 -41.15 -3.95 -8.21
CA CYS A 353 -41.29 -4.81 -9.40
C CYS A 353 -42.71 -4.73 -9.95
N ASP A 354 -42.85 -4.85 -11.26
CA ASP A 354 -44.14 -5.03 -11.92
C ASP A 354 -44.59 -6.50 -11.88
N GLU A 355 -45.87 -6.76 -12.14
CA GLU A 355 -46.44 -8.11 -12.06
C GLU A 355 -45.88 -9.07 -13.13
N ASP A 356 -45.22 -8.54 -14.16
CA ASP A 356 -44.60 -9.31 -15.24
C ASP A 356 -43.24 -9.92 -14.87
N VAL A 357 -42.67 -9.56 -13.72
CA VAL A 357 -41.35 -10.01 -13.26
C VAL A 357 -41.43 -11.42 -12.69
N ASP A 358 -40.97 -12.39 -13.48
CA ASP A 358 -40.81 -13.78 -13.08
C ASP A 358 -39.36 -14.05 -12.64
N LEU A 359 -39.15 -14.21 -11.33
CA LEU A 359 -37.82 -14.47 -10.76
C LEU A 359 -37.31 -15.88 -11.08
N ASP A 360 -38.19 -16.86 -11.30
CA ASP A 360 -37.81 -18.21 -11.73
C ASP A 360 -37.15 -18.16 -13.10
N ARG A 361 -37.73 -17.38 -14.01
CA ARG A 361 -37.17 -17.14 -15.34
C ARG A 361 -35.82 -16.41 -15.25
N VAL A 362 -35.69 -15.40 -14.40
CA VAL A 362 -34.41 -14.68 -14.19
C VAL A 362 -33.35 -15.63 -13.62
N ALA A 363 -33.69 -16.50 -12.67
CA ALA A 363 -32.78 -17.49 -12.10
C ALA A 363 -32.33 -18.55 -13.12
N ALA A 364 -33.22 -18.96 -14.03
CA ALA A 364 -32.91 -19.85 -15.13
C ALA A 364 -31.94 -19.22 -16.15
N LEU A 365 -32.07 -17.91 -16.40
CA LEU A 365 -31.21 -17.15 -17.31
C LEU A 365 -29.83 -16.79 -16.73
N THR A 366 -29.57 -17.09 -15.46
CA THR A 366 -28.35 -16.68 -14.74
C THR A 366 -27.46 -17.85 -14.26
N PRO A 367 -27.19 -18.89 -15.09
CA PRO A 367 -26.41 -20.04 -14.63
C PRO A 367 -24.98 -19.66 -14.24
N GLY A 368 -24.57 -20.15 -13.06
CA GLY A 368 -23.22 -19.98 -12.52
C GLY A 368 -22.94 -18.61 -11.88
N LEU A 369 -23.93 -17.72 -11.79
CA LEU A 369 -23.75 -16.43 -11.12
C LEU A 369 -23.79 -16.58 -9.59
N ASN A 370 -22.94 -15.80 -8.92
CA ASN A 370 -22.90 -15.72 -7.46
C ASN A 370 -23.84 -14.64 -6.91
N GLY A 371 -24.00 -14.59 -5.57
CA GLY A 371 -24.93 -13.66 -4.94
C GLY A 371 -24.63 -12.18 -5.21
N ALA A 372 -23.34 -11.79 -5.23
CA ALA A 372 -22.94 -10.42 -5.55
C ALA A 372 -23.28 -10.04 -7.00
N GLU A 373 -23.15 -10.97 -7.94
CA GLU A 373 -23.52 -10.75 -9.35
C GLU A 373 -25.04 -10.64 -9.54
N LEU A 374 -25.83 -11.46 -8.84
CA LEU A 374 -27.29 -11.38 -8.86
C LEU A 374 -27.81 -10.07 -8.24
N ALA A 375 -27.20 -9.63 -7.14
CA ALA A 375 -27.48 -8.33 -6.54
C ALA A 375 -27.21 -7.19 -7.56
N ASN A 376 -26.11 -7.30 -8.30
CA ASN A 376 -25.77 -6.34 -9.34
C ASN A 376 -26.78 -6.35 -10.50
N ILE A 377 -27.25 -7.53 -10.93
CA ILE A 377 -28.29 -7.65 -11.97
C ILE A 377 -29.59 -6.99 -11.52
N ALA A 378 -30.04 -7.25 -10.29
CA ALA A 378 -31.24 -6.63 -9.74
C ALA A 378 -31.10 -5.09 -9.68
N ASN A 379 -29.93 -4.60 -9.25
CA ASN A 379 -29.65 -3.17 -9.22
C ASN A 379 -29.61 -2.53 -10.63
N GLU A 380 -28.96 -3.17 -11.60
CA GLU A 380 -28.93 -2.70 -12.99
C GLU A 380 -30.32 -2.68 -13.62
N ALA A 381 -31.17 -3.67 -13.31
CA ALA A 381 -32.57 -3.67 -13.75
C ALA A 381 -33.34 -2.47 -13.18
N ALA A 382 -33.18 -2.14 -11.90
CA ALA A 382 -33.75 -0.93 -11.30
C ALA A 382 -33.23 0.37 -11.96
N ILE A 383 -31.92 0.48 -12.20
CA ILE A 383 -31.33 1.65 -12.85
C ILE A 383 -31.88 1.82 -14.26
N ARG A 384 -32.10 0.71 -14.99
CA ARG A 384 -32.72 0.72 -16.31
C ARG A 384 -34.17 1.19 -16.27
N ALA A 385 -34.94 0.74 -15.28
CA ALA A 385 -36.30 1.23 -15.05
C ALA A 385 -36.34 2.76 -14.85
N VAL A 386 -35.39 3.30 -14.08
CA VAL A 386 -35.26 4.75 -13.88
C VAL A 386 -34.86 5.47 -15.19
N ARG A 387 -33.96 4.90 -16.01
CA ARG A 387 -33.57 5.48 -17.30
C ARG A 387 -34.72 5.57 -18.30
N ARG A 388 -35.70 4.66 -18.24
CA ARG A 388 -36.96 4.75 -19.02
C ARG A 388 -38.03 5.63 -18.37
N ASN A 389 -37.67 6.41 -17.34
CA ASN A 389 -38.58 7.25 -16.54
C ASN A 389 -39.73 6.46 -15.87
N SER A 390 -39.49 5.20 -15.51
CA SER A 390 -40.45 4.36 -14.76
C SER A 390 -40.02 4.19 -13.32
N VAL A 391 -41.00 4.10 -12.43
CA VAL A 391 -40.79 3.79 -11.00
C VAL A 391 -40.80 2.27 -10.75
N LYS A 392 -41.52 1.51 -11.56
CA LYS A 392 -41.57 0.05 -11.47
C LYS A 392 -40.56 -0.58 -12.42
N THR A 393 -39.86 -1.62 -12.00
CA THR A 393 -38.97 -2.47 -12.81
C THR A 393 -39.76 -3.60 -13.47
N CYS A 394 -39.59 -3.81 -14.78
CA CYS A 394 -40.31 -4.85 -15.52
C CYS A 394 -39.38 -6.00 -15.97
N SER A 395 -39.96 -7.07 -16.49
CA SER A 395 -39.22 -8.26 -16.95
C SER A 395 -38.19 -7.95 -18.05
N ALA A 396 -38.51 -6.98 -18.92
CA ALA A 396 -37.59 -6.53 -19.96
C ALA A 396 -36.31 -5.89 -19.38
N ASP A 397 -36.41 -5.13 -18.28
CA ASP A 397 -35.25 -4.50 -17.64
C ASP A 397 -34.26 -5.55 -17.13
N PHE A 398 -34.77 -6.62 -16.50
CA PHE A 398 -33.95 -7.76 -16.06
C PHE A 398 -33.30 -8.46 -17.26
N THR A 399 -34.07 -8.73 -18.30
CA THR A 399 -33.55 -9.38 -19.52
C THR A 399 -32.41 -8.56 -20.15
N HIS A 400 -32.56 -7.24 -20.20
CA HIS A 400 -31.52 -6.35 -20.70
C HIS A 400 -30.31 -6.27 -19.76
N ALA A 401 -30.52 -6.23 -18.44
CA ALA A 401 -29.43 -6.26 -17.46
C ALA A 401 -28.59 -7.53 -17.59
N ILE A 402 -29.24 -8.68 -17.79
CA ILE A 402 -28.57 -9.98 -18.00
C ILE A 402 -27.79 -9.97 -19.33
N LYS A 403 -28.38 -9.47 -20.41
CA LYS A 403 -27.69 -9.36 -21.72
C LYS A 403 -26.42 -8.50 -21.61
N ASP A 404 -26.49 -7.37 -20.93
CA ASP A 404 -25.34 -6.49 -20.70
C ASP A 404 -24.26 -7.15 -19.84
N PHE A 405 -24.68 -7.84 -18.78
CA PHE A 405 -23.77 -8.57 -17.90
C PHE A 405 -23.00 -9.63 -18.68
N TYR A 406 -23.68 -10.47 -19.47
CA TYR A 406 -23.01 -11.49 -20.28
C TYR A 406 -22.25 -10.92 -21.49
N GLY A 407 -22.69 -9.79 -22.05
CA GLY A 407 -21.95 -9.06 -23.07
C GLY A 407 -20.58 -8.61 -22.56
N SER A 408 -20.56 -8.01 -21.37
CA SER A 408 -19.34 -7.44 -20.77
C SER A 408 -18.44 -8.45 -20.06
N ARG A 409 -19.02 -9.39 -19.30
CA ARG A 409 -18.29 -10.31 -18.39
C ARG A 409 -18.54 -11.79 -18.65
N GLY A 410 -19.48 -12.13 -19.52
CA GLY A 410 -19.89 -13.51 -19.76
C GLY A 410 -18.89 -14.33 -20.56
N THR A 411 -18.82 -15.62 -20.26
CA THR A 411 -18.11 -16.61 -21.08
C THR A 411 -18.85 -16.89 -22.38
N ASN A 412 -18.15 -17.39 -23.41
CA ASN A 412 -18.78 -17.75 -24.70
C ASN A 412 -19.90 -18.79 -24.54
N LEU A 413 -19.75 -19.72 -23.60
CA LEU A 413 -20.76 -20.73 -23.28
C LEU A 413 -22.02 -20.09 -22.69
N GLN A 414 -21.86 -19.17 -21.73
CA GLN A 414 -22.99 -18.46 -21.12
C GLN A 414 -23.73 -17.58 -22.13
N ARG A 415 -23.01 -16.92 -23.04
CA ARG A 415 -23.63 -16.15 -24.13
C ARG A 415 -24.45 -17.05 -25.07
N GLY A 416 -23.93 -18.23 -25.42
CA GLY A 416 -24.64 -19.21 -26.25
C GLY A 416 -25.90 -19.75 -25.57
N LEU A 417 -25.81 -20.11 -24.29
CA LEU A 417 -26.96 -20.53 -23.48
C LEU A 417 -28.03 -19.44 -23.38
N LEU A 418 -27.60 -18.18 -23.18
CA LEU A 418 -28.53 -17.05 -23.13
C LEU A 418 -29.29 -16.87 -24.45
N GLN A 419 -28.61 -17.03 -25.59
CA GLN A 419 -29.24 -16.91 -26.91
C GLN A 419 -30.23 -18.05 -27.18
N GLN A 420 -29.96 -19.26 -26.67
CA GLN A 420 -30.90 -20.38 -26.73
C GLN A 420 -32.13 -20.16 -25.85
N LEU A 421 -31.96 -19.61 -24.65
CA LEU A 421 -33.05 -19.40 -23.68
C LEU A 421 -33.93 -18.18 -24.00
N LEU A 422 -33.37 -17.14 -24.63
CA LEU A 422 -34.12 -15.94 -25.01
C LEU A 422 -34.82 -16.04 -26.37
N GLY A 423 -34.52 -17.09 -27.15
CA GLY A 423 -34.97 -17.22 -28.53
C GLY A 423 -34.26 -16.25 -29.50
N PRO A 424 -34.49 -16.40 -30.82
CA PRO A 424 -33.94 -15.50 -31.83
C PRO A 424 -34.43 -14.05 -31.69
#